data_AF-A0A920U1H6-F1
#
_entry.id   AF-A0A920U1H6-F1
#
_cell.length_a   1.000
_cell.length_b   1.000
_cell.length_c   1.000
_cell.angle_alpha   90.00
_cell.angle_beta   90.00
_cell.angle_gamma   90.00
#
_symmetry.space_group_name_H-M   'P 1'
#
loop_
_entity.id
_entity.type
_entity.pdbx_description
1 polymer ?
#
loop_
_entity_poly.entity_id
_entity_poly.type
_entity_poly.pdbx_seq_one_letter_code
_entity_poly.pdbx_strand_id
1 'polypeptide(L)'
;MAMVREVWDLLDQGVASAEDIDAAVRGSLGFRLAAIGPLSVCDFAGLDIWAKVFRNLATDISADHEIPATVRELVDEGHYGTKTKRGFFDYSDKTSLTNRTDERDRGFLEILKLFHSN
;
A
#
# COMPACT_ATOMS: atom_id res chain seq x y z
N MET A 1 7.27 -7.95 -2.31
CA MET A 1 7.14 -7.74 -3.77
C MET A 1 5.71 -7.93 -4.28
N ALA A 2 5.00 -9.02 -3.96
CA ALA A 2 3.65 -9.26 -4.50
C ALA A 2 2.65 -8.09 -4.32
N MET A 3 2.51 -7.57 -3.09
CA MET A 3 1.62 -6.42 -2.81
C MET A 3 2.03 -5.16 -3.58
N VAL A 4 3.32 -4.83 -3.60
CA VAL A 4 3.83 -3.62 -4.27
C VAL A 4 3.62 -3.70 -5.78
N ARG A 5 3.84 -4.87 -6.38
CA ARG A 5 3.59 -5.10 -7.80
C ARG A 5 2.14 -4.78 -8.16
N GLU A 6 1.19 -5.32 -7.40
CA GLU A 6 -0.25 -5.08 -7.65
C GLU A 6 -0.63 -3.61 -7.43
N VAL A 7 -0.10 -2.97 -6.38
CA VAL A 7 -0.33 -1.54 -6.12
C VAL A 7 0.14 -0.66 -7.30
N TRP A 8 1.31 -0.96 -7.85
CA TRP A 8 1.82 -0.20 -8.99
C TRP A 8 1.06 -0.50 -10.28
N ASP A 9 0.66 -1.74 -10.49
CA ASP A 9 -0.14 -2.12 -11.65
C ASP A 9 -1.52 -1.42 -11.65
N LEU A 10 -2.21 -1.39 -10.51
CA LEU A 10 -3.47 -0.65 -10.35
C LEU A 10 -3.31 0.86 -10.58
N LEU A 11 -2.18 1.42 -10.15
CA LEU A 11 -1.85 2.83 -10.37
C LEU A 11 -1.60 3.11 -11.86
N ASP A 12 -0.79 2.28 -12.52
CA ASP A 12 -0.48 2.39 -13.95
C ASP A 12 -1.73 2.26 -14.82
N GLN A 13 -2.64 1.35 -14.46
CA GLN A 13 -3.92 1.18 -15.14
C GLN A 13 -4.91 2.33 -14.86
N GLY A 14 -4.59 3.25 -13.96
CA GLY A 14 -5.45 4.37 -13.59
C GLY A 14 -6.73 3.95 -12.85
N VAL A 15 -6.74 2.78 -12.20
CA VAL A 15 -7.90 2.25 -11.47
C VAL A 15 -8.26 3.16 -10.28
N ALA A 16 -7.24 3.71 -9.62
CA ALA A 16 -7.39 4.63 -8.50
C ALA A 16 -6.18 5.56 -8.37
N SER A 17 -6.37 6.70 -7.70
CA SER A 17 -5.27 7.61 -7.36
C SER A 17 -4.33 6.99 -6.32
N ALA A 18 -3.10 7.50 -6.20
CA ALA A 18 -2.17 7.06 -5.17
C ALA A 18 -2.75 7.27 -3.75
N GLU A 19 -3.47 8.37 -3.54
CA GLU A 19 -4.16 8.70 -2.30
C GLU A 19 -5.26 7.68 -1.97
N ASP A 20 -6.09 7.32 -2.96
CA ASP A 20 -7.19 6.37 -2.78
C ASP A 20 -6.68 4.95 -2.53
N ILE A 21 -5.61 4.54 -3.21
CA ILE A 21 -4.96 3.24 -2.97
C ILE A 21 -4.44 3.18 -1.53
N ASP A 22 -3.69 4.19 -1.08
CA ASP A 22 -3.16 4.26 0.29
C ASP A 22 -4.28 4.30 1.34
N ALA A 23 -5.39 4.99 1.05
CA ALA A 23 -6.55 5.03 1.94
C ALA A 23 -7.25 3.67 2.02
N ALA A 24 -7.49 3.03 0.86
CA ALA A 24 -8.12 1.72 0.78
C ALA A 24 -7.30 0.67 1.52
N VAL A 25 -5.99 0.61 1.30
CA VAL A 25 -5.11 -0.36 1.96
C VAL A 25 -5.08 -0.13 3.47
N ARG A 26 -4.86 1.12 3.94
CA ARG A 26 -4.81 1.41 5.39
C ARG A 26 -6.14 1.15 6.08
N GLY A 27 -7.26 1.52 5.45
CA GLY A 27 -8.60 1.41 6.00
C GLY A 27 -9.23 0.02 5.93
N SER A 28 -8.66 -0.90 5.14
CA SER A 28 -9.20 -2.26 4.99
C SER A 28 -8.17 -3.33 5.37
N LEU A 29 -7.34 -3.76 4.42
CA LEU A 29 -6.44 -4.89 4.56
C LEU A 29 -5.34 -4.61 5.58
N GLY A 30 -4.71 -3.43 5.54
CA GLY A 30 -3.58 -3.06 6.40
C GLY A 30 -3.92 -3.17 7.89
N PHE A 31 -4.98 -2.51 8.33
CA PHE A 31 -5.44 -2.57 9.72
C PHE A 31 -5.83 -4.01 10.13
N ARG A 32 -6.59 -4.72 9.27
CA ARG A 32 -7.04 -6.09 9.56
C ARG A 32 -5.87 -7.07 9.70
N LEU A 33 -4.88 -6.96 8.82
CA LEU A 33 -3.69 -7.81 8.82
C LEU A 33 -2.82 -7.56 10.05
N ALA A 34 -2.65 -6.30 10.45
CA ALA A 34 -1.88 -5.96 11.65
C ALA A 34 -2.51 -6.55 12.92
N ALA A 35 -3.84 -6.57 13.00
CA ALA A 35 -4.56 -7.06 14.18
C ALA A 35 -4.68 -8.59 14.27
N ILE A 36 -4.89 -9.28 13.14
CA ILE A 36 -5.31 -10.70 13.13
C ILE A 36 -4.27 -11.62 12.47
N GLY A 37 -3.45 -11.09 11.57
CA GLY A 37 -2.55 -11.87 10.72
C GLY A 37 -3.24 -12.46 9.49
N PRO A 38 -2.51 -12.65 8.37
CA PRO A 38 -3.09 -12.99 7.08
C PRO A 38 -3.76 -14.38 7.04
N LEU A 39 -3.11 -15.40 7.61
CA LEU A 39 -3.66 -16.76 7.59
C LEU A 39 -4.88 -16.90 8.49
N SER A 40 -4.85 -16.29 9.68
CA SER A 40 -6.02 -16.25 10.57
C SER A 40 -7.20 -15.54 9.91
N VAL A 41 -6.96 -14.43 9.18
CA VAL A 41 -8.02 -13.79 8.38
C VAL A 41 -8.58 -14.76 7.33
N CYS A 42 -7.74 -15.59 6.72
CA CYS A 42 -8.19 -16.62 5.79
C CYS A 42 -9.06 -17.68 6.48
N ASP A 43 -8.65 -18.17 7.64
CA ASP A 43 -9.40 -19.15 8.41
C ASP A 43 -10.76 -18.59 8.88
N PHE A 44 -10.80 -17.35 9.35
CA PHE A 44 -12.06 -16.70 9.76
C PHE A 44 -13.03 -16.46 8.60
N ALA A 45 -12.53 -16.28 7.38
CA ALA A 45 -13.36 -16.12 6.19
C ALA A 45 -13.80 -17.47 5.57
N GLY A 46 -13.05 -18.55 5.82
CA GLY A 46 -13.25 -19.87 5.24
C GLY A 46 -12.37 -20.12 4.02
N LEU A 47 -11.58 -21.20 4.06
CA LEU A 47 -10.64 -21.54 2.99
C LEU A 47 -11.35 -21.95 1.67
N ASP A 48 -12.59 -22.44 1.73
CA ASP A 48 -13.39 -22.75 0.56
C ASP A 48 -13.82 -21.47 -0.21
N ILE A 49 -14.12 -20.39 0.53
CA ILE A 49 -14.38 -19.07 -0.04
C ILE A 49 -13.12 -18.51 -0.67
N TRP A 50 -11.99 -18.56 0.04
CA TRP A 50 -10.70 -18.13 -0.54
C TRP A 50 -10.31 -18.91 -1.78
N ALA A 51 -10.53 -20.23 -1.80
CA ALA A 51 -10.27 -21.04 -2.99
C ALA A 51 -11.15 -20.63 -4.19
N LYS A 52 -12.40 -20.21 -3.96
CA LYS A 52 -13.29 -19.67 -5.00
C LYS A 52 -12.80 -18.30 -5.49
N VAL A 53 -12.52 -17.38 -4.58
CA VAL A 53 -11.99 -16.04 -4.91
C VAL A 53 -10.68 -16.15 -5.71
N PHE A 54 -9.77 -17.02 -5.27
CA PHE A 54 -8.50 -17.24 -5.95
C PHE A 54 -8.70 -17.72 -7.39
N ARG A 55 -9.56 -18.72 -7.62
CA ARG A 55 -9.84 -19.20 -8.99
C ARG A 55 -10.45 -18.12 -9.89
N ASN A 56 -11.17 -17.18 -9.32
CA ASN A 56 -11.83 -16.13 -10.09
C ASN A 56 -10.90 -14.95 -10.41
N LEU A 57 -9.96 -14.60 -9.50
CA LEU A 57 -9.16 -13.38 -9.61
C LEU A 57 -7.69 -13.63 -9.97
N ALA A 58 -7.17 -14.85 -9.79
CA ALA A 58 -5.74 -15.12 -9.95
C ALA A 58 -5.19 -14.78 -11.36
N THR A 59 -6.05 -14.81 -12.39
CA THR A 59 -5.68 -14.42 -13.76
C THR A 59 -5.67 -12.92 -14.01
N ASP A 60 -6.35 -12.15 -13.16
CA ASP A 60 -6.49 -10.70 -13.30
C ASP A 60 -5.46 -9.95 -12.44
N ILE A 61 -4.84 -10.65 -11.48
CA ILE A 61 -3.77 -10.13 -10.63
C ILE A 61 -2.46 -10.11 -11.41
N SER A 62 -1.71 -9.02 -11.29
CA SER A 62 -0.43 -8.85 -11.98
C SER A 62 0.53 -9.99 -11.65
N ALA A 63 1.07 -10.60 -12.70
CA ALA A 63 2.18 -11.55 -12.65
C ALA A 63 3.48 -10.99 -13.26
N ASP A 64 3.49 -9.70 -13.58
CA ASP A 64 4.58 -9.06 -14.30
C ASP A 64 5.88 -9.01 -13.48
N HIS A 65 6.99 -9.00 -14.21
CA HIS A 65 8.34 -8.93 -13.65
C HIS A 65 9.07 -7.63 -14.01
N GLU A 66 8.45 -6.80 -14.85
CA GLU A 66 8.99 -5.51 -15.29
C GLU A 66 8.60 -4.38 -14.33
N ILE A 67 9.38 -3.31 -14.34
CA ILE A 67 9.05 -2.09 -13.59
C ILE A 67 7.89 -1.38 -14.32
N PRO A 68 6.78 -1.07 -13.65
CA PRO A 68 5.65 -0.34 -14.23
C PRO A 68 6.06 1.03 -14.78
N ALA A 69 5.36 1.50 -15.82
CA ALA A 69 5.70 2.72 -16.56
C ALA A 69 5.76 3.95 -15.65
N THR A 70 4.76 4.16 -14.78
CA THR A 70 4.74 5.31 -13.85
C THR A 70 5.97 5.31 -12.95
N VAL A 71 6.39 4.14 -12.49
CA VAL A 71 7.56 4.01 -11.60
C VAL A 71 8.86 4.28 -12.35
N ARG A 72 8.98 3.78 -13.59
CA ARG A 72 10.15 4.08 -14.45
C ARG A 72 10.25 5.58 -14.70
N GLU A 73 9.16 6.23 -15.10
CA GLU A 73 9.12 7.67 -15.36
C GLU A 73 9.53 8.48 -14.13
N LEU A 74 8.96 8.19 -12.96
CA LEU A 74 9.37 8.85 -11.71
C LEU A 74 10.86 8.66 -11.41
N VAL A 75 11.41 7.47 -11.63
CA VAL A 75 12.84 7.21 -11.39
C VAL A 75 13.73 7.94 -12.40
N ASP A 76 13.36 7.93 -13.68
CA ASP A 76 14.10 8.58 -14.77
C ASP A 76 14.10 10.11 -14.62
N GLU A 77 13.02 10.69 -14.07
CA GLU A 77 12.91 12.11 -13.72
C GLU A 77 13.62 12.49 -12.39
N GLY A 78 14.20 11.52 -11.68
CA GLY A 78 14.86 11.75 -10.40
C GLY A 78 13.90 11.97 -9.23
N HIS A 79 12.65 11.52 -9.34
CA HIS A 79 11.60 11.61 -8.34
C HIS A 79 11.57 10.37 -7.42
N TYR A 80 12.56 10.28 -6.54
CA TYR A 80 12.79 9.15 -5.63
C TYR A 80 12.02 9.19 -4.30
N GLY A 81 11.00 10.04 -4.19
CA GLY A 81 10.23 10.27 -2.96
C GLY A 81 10.75 11.41 -2.11
N THR A 82 10.63 11.29 -0.79
CA THR A 82 10.87 12.40 0.16
C THR A 82 12.29 12.97 0.08
N LYS A 83 13.31 12.14 -0.22
CA LYS A 83 14.71 12.58 -0.35
C LYS A 83 14.96 13.54 -1.51
N THR A 84 14.13 13.47 -2.56
CA THR A 84 14.14 14.37 -3.73
C THR A 84 12.91 15.28 -3.75
N LYS A 85 12.14 15.31 -2.65
CA LYS A 85 10.91 16.09 -2.47
C LYS A 85 9.78 15.79 -3.46
N ARG A 86 9.86 14.68 -4.20
CA ARG A 86 8.86 14.25 -5.19
C ARG A 86 8.99 12.76 -5.44
N GLY A 87 7.86 12.06 -5.48
CA GLY A 87 7.69 10.67 -5.91
C GLY A 87 6.25 10.49 -6.38
N PHE A 88 5.56 9.44 -5.91
CA PHE A 88 4.10 9.32 -6.10
C PHE A 88 3.33 10.52 -5.55
N PHE A 89 3.86 11.16 -4.51
CA PHE A 89 3.31 12.36 -3.91
C PHE A 89 4.28 13.54 -4.00
N ASP A 90 3.73 14.74 -3.88
CA ASP A 90 4.50 15.98 -3.77
C ASP A 90 4.96 16.25 -2.32
N TYR A 91 6.24 16.57 -2.16
CA TYR A 91 6.86 16.94 -0.89
C TYR A 91 7.72 18.22 -1.02
N SER A 92 7.47 19.04 -2.05
CA SER A 92 8.21 20.26 -2.33
C SER A 92 8.08 21.30 -1.21
N ASP A 93 6.91 21.36 -0.58
CA ASP A 93 6.69 22.16 0.62
C ASP A 93 7.31 21.48 1.86
N LYS A 94 8.30 22.17 2.45
CA LYS A 94 8.99 21.73 3.66
C LYS A 94 8.03 21.61 4.85
N THR A 95 7.04 22.49 4.96
CA THR A 95 6.04 22.44 6.03
C THR A 95 5.18 21.19 5.87
N SER A 96 4.67 20.93 4.66
CA SER A 96 3.95 19.71 4.31
C SER A 96 4.77 18.43 4.60
N LEU A 97 6.05 18.40 4.21
CA LEU A 97 6.90 17.21 4.45
C LEU A 97 7.12 16.94 5.95
N THR A 98 7.38 17.98 6.75
CA THR A 98 7.51 17.83 8.21
C THR A 98 6.20 17.34 8.81
N ASN A 99 5.08 17.97 8.48
CA ASN A 99 3.76 17.58 8.99
C ASN A 99 3.44 16.12 8.64
N ARG A 100 3.67 15.69 7.40
CA ARG A 100 3.44 14.29 6.98
C ARG A 100 4.35 13.31 7.71
N THR A 101 5.58 13.70 8.03
CA THR A 101 6.52 12.87 8.79
C THR A 101 6.04 12.72 10.23
N ASP A 102 5.65 13.82 10.86
CA ASP A 102 5.16 13.84 12.24
C ASP A 102 3.83 13.07 12.37
N GLU A 103 2.91 13.25 11.41
CA GLU A 103 1.64 12.51 11.35
C GLU A 103 1.85 11.01 11.20
N ARG A 104 2.78 10.60 10.32
CA ARG A 104 3.16 9.19 10.14
C ARG A 104 3.68 8.61 11.44
N ASP A 105 4.65 9.28 12.08
CA ASP A 105 5.31 8.77 13.28
C ASP A 105 4.35 8.71 14.46
N ARG A 106 3.52 9.75 14.64
CA ARG A 106 2.46 9.77 15.66
C ARG A 106 1.48 8.61 15.45
N GLY A 107 0.96 8.44 14.24
CA GLY A 107 -0.01 7.38 13.94
C GLY A 107 0.57 5.98 14.15
N PHE A 108 1.83 5.76 13.75
CA PHE A 108 2.52 4.50 13.99
C PHE A 108 2.69 4.21 15.49
N LEU A 109 3.12 5.19 16.28
CA LEU A 109 3.30 5.05 17.72
C LEU A 109 1.97 4.82 18.46
N GLU A 110 0.89 5.47 18.03
CA GLU A 110 -0.46 5.26 18.60
C GLU A 110 -0.91 3.81 18.39
N ILE A 111 -0.78 3.29 17.17
CA ILE A 111 -1.11 1.90 16.86
C ILE A 111 -0.21 0.93 17.65
N LEU A 112 1.09 1.21 17.71
CA LEU A 112 2.04 0.37 18.45
C LEU A 112 1.70 0.28 19.95
N LYS A 113 1.30 1.39 20.56
CA LYS A 113 0.84 1.41 21.96
C LYS A 113 -0.36 0.49 22.16
N LEU A 114 -1.35 0.51 21.25
CA LEU A 114 -2.52 -0.37 21.35
C LEU A 114 -2.13 -1.85 21.32
N PHE A 115 -1.11 -2.23 20.55
CA PHE A 115 -0.61 -3.61 20.53
C PHE A 115 0.06 -4.05 21.83
N HIS A 116 0.69 -3.13 22.55
CA HIS A 116 1.45 -3.42 23.78
C HIS A 116 0.73 -3.04 25.08
N SER A 117 -0.53 -2.57 25.01
CA SER A 117 -1.30 -2.16 26.19
C SER A 117 -2.04 -3.31 26.91
N ASN A 118 -1.58 -4.56 26.73
CA ASN A 118 -2.09 -5.73 27.44
C ASN A 118 -1.25 -6.03 28.69
#